data_AF-A0A9D6RQU2-F1
#
_entry.id   AF-A0A9D6RQU2-F1
#
_cell.length_a   1.000
_cell.length_b   1.000
_cell.length_c   1.000
_cell.angle_alpha   90.00
_cell.angle_beta   90.00
_cell.angle_gamma   90.00
#
_symmetry.space_group_name_H-M   'P 1'
#
loop_
_entity.id
_entity.type
_entity.pdbx_description
1 polymer ?
#
loop_
_entity_poly.entity_id
_entity_poly.type
_entity_poly.pdbx_seq_one_letter_code
_entity_poly.pdbx_strand_id
1 'polypeptide(L)'
;MNRTMIALISILAVVTIVAIGEYDSNVSGANSGTRQPSDGCVICHPKLSAQVPEGHFKTTLNELKFCLTCHALEGAASAFTWTRHQRHYAVLGAAANCWLCHQLDANGNFRLIGVNGSKEIKTTPEVVAKMEPYYLSWATSSHLDRKHGEQSVICSTCHETAFPEATVKKEKCFTCHGSYEQIAEQAPIHFSAIYPHFQTGPVECNACHKAHEQSVLVCNQCHNFDYEVP
;
A
#
# COMPACT_ATOMS: atom_id res chain seq x y z
N MET A 1 -27.38 -5.09 70.31
CA MET A 1 -27.59 -3.88 69.49
C MET A 1 -28.14 -4.32 68.14
N ASN A 2 -29.33 -3.82 67.78
CA ASN A 2 -30.33 -4.49 66.94
C ASN A 2 -30.00 -4.58 65.43
N ARG A 3 -30.54 -5.64 64.81
CA ARG A 3 -30.45 -6.05 63.38
C ARG A 3 -30.99 -5.01 62.37
N THR A 4 -31.46 -3.86 62.82
CA THR A 4 -31.99 -2.78 61.99
C THR A 4 -30.93 -1.79 61.50
N MET A 5 -29.72 -1.76 62.07
CA MET A 5 -28.64 -0.88 61.59
C MET A 5 -27.83 -1.42 60.39
N ILE A 6 -27.93 -2.71 60.08
CA ILE A 6 -27.18 -3.30 58.96
C ILE A 6 -27.88 -3.01 57.61
N ALA A 7 -29.20 -2.81 57.61
CA ALA A 7 -29.96 -2.57 56.39
C ALA A 7 -29.80 -1.14 55.81
N LEU A 8 -29.36 -0.16 56.61
CA LEU A 8 -29.23 1.24 56.18
C LEU A 8 -27.85 1.57 55.58
N ILE A 9 -26.82 0.78 55.86
CA ILE A 9 -25.46 0.99 55.30
C ILE A 9 -25.37 0.47 53.86
N SER A 10 -26.20 -0.51 53.47
CA SER A 10 -26.19 -1.07 52.12
C SER A 10 -26.92 -0.21 51.07
N ILE A 11 -27.81 0.70 51.48
CA ILE A 11 -28.60 1.53 50.54
C ILE A 11 -27.87 2.83 50.17
N LEU A 12 -26.98 3.34 51.03
CA LEU A 12 -26.19 4.54 50.76
C LEU A 12 -24.94 4.29 49.87
N ALA A 13 -24.53 3.04 49.68
CA ALA A 13 -23.42 2.67 48.79
C ALA A 13 -23.85 2.46 47.31
N VAL A 14 -25.16 2.35 47.03
CA VAL A 14 -25.67 2.10 45.67
C VAL A 14 -26.06 3.39 44.94
N VAL A 15 -26.23 4.51 45.65
CA VAL A 15 -26.67 5.79 45.04
C VAL A 15 -25.49 6.70 44.63
N THR A 16 -24.25 6.42 45.08
CA THR A 16 -23.07 7.21 44.71
C THR A 16 -22.30 6.69 43.48
N ILE A 17 -22.71 5.57 42.86
CA ILE A 17 -22.04 5.01 41.67
C ILE A 17 -22.66 5.54 40.35
N VAL A 18 -23.69 6.39 40.39
CA VAL A 18 -24.45 6.81 39.18
C VAL A 18 -24.06 8.20 38.64
N ALA A 19 -23.02 8.88 39.14
CA ALA A 19 -22.72 10.25 38.72
C ALA A 19 -21.22 10.62 38.55
N ILE A 20 -20.42 9.72 37.98
CA ILE A 20 -19.14 10.11 37.36
C ILE A 20 -18.97 9.32 36.06
N GLY A 21 -19.79 9.67 35.08
CA GLY A 21 -19.51 9.39 33.68
C GLY A 21 -18.49 10.43 33.20
N GLU A 22 -17.20 10.12 33.36
CA GLU A 22 -16.16 10.75 32.57
C GLU A 22 -15.82 9.85 31.38
N TYR A 23 -16.08 10.43 30.22
CA TYR A 23 -15.81 10.02 28.86
C TYR A 23 -14.44 9.34 28.68
N ASP A 24 -14.46 8.04 28.35
CA ASP A 24 -13.30 7.30 27.84
C ASP A 24 -13.38 7.28 26.31
N SER A 25 -12.42 7.90 25.63
CA SER A 25 -12.39 8.09 24.17
C SER A 25 -11.92 6.85 23.40
N ASN A 26 -12.07 5.65 23.96
CA ASN A 26 -11.58 4.41 23.35
C ASN A 26 -12.71 3.43 23.05
N VAL A 27 -13.51 3.74 22.02
CA VAL A 27 -14.33 2.73 21.34
C VAL A 27 -14.20 2.89 19.83
N SER A 28 -13.46 1.95 19.24
CA SER A 28 -13.90 1.21 18.06
C SER A 28 -13.16 -0.13 18.00
N GLY A 29 -13.21 -0.89 19.10
CA GLY A 29 -12.98 -2.33 19.06
C GLY A 29 -14.23 -3.00 18.47
N ALA A 30 -14.21 -3.21 17.15
CA ALA A 30 -15.24 -4.00 16.50
C ALA A 30 -15.15 -5.46 17.00
N ASN A 31 -16.23 -5.87 17.65
CA ASN A 31 -16.47 -7.21 18.15
C ASN A 31 -16.33 -8.23 17.01
N SER A 32 -15.20 -8.94 16.98
CA SER A 32 -14.89 -9.96 15.97
C SER A 32 -14.91 -11.31 16.66
N GLY A 33 -15.88 -12.16 16.32
CA GLY A 33 -15.85 -13.57 16.69
C GLY A 33 -14.50 -14.19 16.34
N THR A 34 -13.99 -15.03 17.23
CA THR A 34 -12.65 -15.62 17.23
C THR A 34 -12.20 -16.10 15.85
N ARG A 35 -11.42 -15.28 15.13
CA ARG A 35 -10.70 -15.65 13.91
C ARG A 35 -9.44 -16.42 14.31
N GLN A 36 -9.21 -17.57 13.71
CA GLN A 36 -8.00 -18.35 13.97
C GLN A 36 -6.78 -17.61 13.37
N PRO A 37 -5.59 -17.66 14.01
CA PRO A 37 -4.38 -16.95 13.56
C PRO A 37 -3.81 -17.40 12.20
N SER A 38 -4.42 -18.40 11.55
CA SER A 38 -3.95 -19.04 10.31
C SER A 38 -4.61 -18.54 9.03
N ASP A 39 -5.72 -17.80 9.15
CA ASP A 39 -6.61 -17.60 8.02
C ASP A 39 -6.27 -16.28 7.35
N GLY A 40 -5.18 -16.22 6.56
CA GLY A 40 -4.85 -15.08 5.72
C GLY A 40 -5.60 -15.12 4.39
N CYS A 41 -4.88 -15.38 3.31
CA CYS A 41 -5.46 -15.51 1.96
C CYS A 41 -6.57 -16.58 1.87
N VAL A 42 -6.49 -17.62 2.70
CA VAL A 42 -7.41 -18.77 2.67
C VAL A 42 -8.81 -18.47 3.19
N ILE A 43 -9.03 -17.30 3.82
CA ILE A 43 -10.38 -16.84 4.19
C ILE A 43 -11.28 -16.77 2.95
N CYS A 44 -10.78 -16.14 1.88
CA CYS A 44 -11.53 -15.94 0.65
C CYS A 44 -11.16 -16.96 -0.42
N HIS A 45 -9.95 -17.54 -0.34
CA HIS A 45 -9.44 -18.51 -1.31
C HIS A 45 -9.03 -19.83 -0.64
N PRO A 46 -9.99 -20.71 -0.27
CA PRO A 46 -9.68 -21.98 0.41
C PRO A 46 -8.73 -22.90 -0.37
N LYS A 47 -8.66 -22.74 -1.70
CA LYS A 47 -7.75 -23.46 -2.59
C LYS A 47 -6.87 -22.46 -3.37
N LEU A 48 -5.77 -22.03 -2.77
CA LEU A 48 -4.82 -21.09 -3.41
C LEU A 48 -4.22 -21.64 -4.72
N SER A 49 -4.00 -22.95 -4.80
CA SER A 49 -3.54 -23.60 -6.05
C SER A 49 -4.46 -23.38 -7.25
N ALA A 50 -5.75 -23.07 -7.03
CA ALA A 50 -6.70 -22.76 -8.10
C ALA A 50 -6.70 -21.28 -8.52
N GLN A 51 -5.99 -20.41 -7.78
CA GLN A 51 -5.94 -18.97 -8.02
C GLN A 51 -4.63 -18.51 -8.68
N VAL A 52 -3.75 -19.46 -9.02
CA VAL A 52 -2.50 -19.14 -9.72
C VAL A 52 -2.79 -18.73 -11.18
N PRO A 53 -2.01 -17.79 -11.76
CA PRO A 53 -2.19 -17.39 -13.15
C PRO A 53 -2.02 -18.57 -14.13
N GLU A 54 -2.62 -18.48 -15.32
CA GLU A 54 -2.59 -19.53 -16.35
C GLU A 54 -1.18 -19.96 -16.77
N GLY A 55 -0.21 -19.03 -16.77
CA GLY A 55 1.20 -19.29 -17.08
C GLY A 55 2.05 -19.78 -15.90
N HIS A 56 1.47 -19.98 -14.72
CA HIS A 56 2.19 -20.48 -13.55
C HIS A 56 2.39 -22.00 -13.62
N PHE A 57 3.47 -22.51 -13.01
CA PHE A 57 3.66 -23.96 -12.91
C PHE A 57 2.51 -24.62 -12.13
N LYS A 58 2.04 -25.80 -12.57
CA LYS A 58 0.95 -26.49 -11.88
C LYS A 58 1.42 -26.94 -10.49
N THR A 59 0.68 -26.56 -9.45
CA THR A 59 0.98 -26.91 -8.07
C THR A 59 -0.29 -27.35 -7.35
N THR A 60 -0.15 -28.23 -6.36
CA THR A 60 -1.24 -28.63 -5.44
C THR A 60 -1.10 -27.97 -4.07
N LEU A 61 -0.05 -27.17 -3.87
CA LEU A 61 0.26 -26.51 -2.60
C LEU A 61 -0.78 -25.41 -2.31
N ASN A 62 -1.35 -25.44 -1.11
CA ASN A 62 -2.35 -24.46 -0.66
C ASN A 62 -1.92 -23.65 0.56
N GLU A 63 -0.81 -24.02 1.22
CA GLU A 63 -0.28 -23.22 2.32
C GLU A 63 0.63 -22.12 1.77
N LEU A 64 0.35 -20.88 2.17
CA LEU A 64 1.03 -19.67 1.66
C LEU A 64 2.55 -19.72 1.83
N LYS A 65 3.04 -20.30 2.93
CA LYS A 65 4.48 -20.44 3.22
C LYS A 65 5.23 -21.18 2.10
N PHE A 66 4.59 -22.13 1.41
CA PHE A 66 5.23 -22.88 0.33
C PHE A 66 5.26 -22.08 -0.99
N CYS A 67 4.27 -21.23 -1.24
CA CYS A 67 4.32 -20.30 -2.38
C CYS A 67 5.54 -19.36 -2.24
N LEU A 68 5.83 -18.93 -1.02
CA LEU A 68 6.95 -18.06 -0.71
C LEU A 68 8.32 -18.74 -0.85
N THR A 69 8.41 -20.08 -0.94
CA THR A 69 9.70 -20.72 -1.25
C THR A 69 10.27 -20.25 -2.59
N CYS A 70 9.42 -20.10 -3.60
CA CYS A 70 9.82 -19.57 -4.91
C CYS A 70 9.64 -18.05 -5.01
N HIS A 71 8.67 -17.51 -4.26
CA HIS A 71 8.32 -16.09 -4.27
C HIS A 71 8.96 -15.28 -3.12
N ALA A 72 10.07 -15.73 -2.50
CA ALA A 72 10.71 -14.97 -1.42
C ALA A 72 12.24 -14.97 -1.39
N LEU A 73 12.96 -15.62 -2.32
CA LEU A 73 14.37 -15.95 -2.07
C LEU A 73 15.45 -15.28 -2.95
N GLU A 74 15.20 -14.86 -4.20
CA GLU A 74 16.21 -14.13 -4.97
C GLU A 74 15.58 -13.06 -5.85
N GLY A 75 15.90 -11.80 -5.54
CA GLY A 75 15.31 -10.67 -6.23
C GLY A 75 13.82 -10.53 -5.95
N ALA A 76 13.20 -9.59 -6.65
CA ALA A 76 11.83 -9.29 -6.36
C ALA A 76 10.97 -10.48 -6.77
N ALA A 77 10.23 -11.00 -5.80
CA ALA A 77 8.92 -11.52 -6.09
C ALA A 77 8.00 -10.36 -6.52
N SER A 78 8.46 -9.45 -7.38
CA SER A 78 7.70 -8.36 -7.98
C SER A 78 6.50 -8.96 -8.65
N ALA A 79 6.67 -10.05 -9.41
CA ALA A 79 5.57 -10.75 -10.01
C ALA A 79 4.59 -11.33 -8.98
N PHE A 80 5.01 -11.63 -7.73
CA PHE A 80 4.13 -12.02 -6.60
C PHE A 80 3.63 -10.83 -5.75
N THR A 81 4.28 -9.68 -5.77
CA THR A 81 3.78 -8.49 -5.06
C THR A 81 2.74 -7.80 -5.93
N TRP A 82 3.07 -7.64 -7.21
CA TRP A 82 2.34 -6.93 -8.23
C TRP A 82 0.91 -7.43 -8.45
N THR A 83 0.71 -8.58 -9.09
CA THR A 83 -0.61 -9.20 -9.34
C THR A 83 -1.48 -9.33 -8.10
N ARG A 84 -0.94 -9.55 -6.88
CA ARG A 84 -1.75 -9.72 -5.66
C ARG A 84 -2.32 -8.37 -5.29
N HIS A 85 -1.48 -7.38 -5.04
CA HIS A 85 -1.96 -6.04 -4.72
C HIS A 85 -2.82 -5.48 -5.86
N GLN A 86 -2.35 -5.51 -7.10
CA GLN A 86 -3.08 -4.91 -8.21
C GLN A 86 -4.46 -5.56 -8.44
N ARG A 87 -4.57 -6.89 -8.45
CA ARG A 87 -5.87 -7.56 -8.64
C ARG A 87 -6.80 -7.33 -7.45
N HIS A 88 -6.29 -7.37 -6.22
CA HIS A 88 -7.15 -7.20 -5.05
C HIS A 88 -7.62 -5.76 -4.90
N TYR A 89 -6.76 -4.76 -5.09
CA TYR A 89 -7.20 -3.36 -5.08
C TYR A 89 -8.10 -3.03 -6.29
N ALA A 90 -7.91 -3.67 -7.45
CA ALA A 90 -8.83 -3.51 -8.57
C ALA A 90 -10.23 -4.11 -8.32
N VAL A 91 -10.34 -5.16 -7.50
CA VAL A 91 -11.62 -5.83 -7.20
C VAL A 91 -12.29 -5.27 -5.94
N LEU A 92 -11.53 -5.12 -4.86
CA LEU A 92 -12.02 -4.67 -3.56
C LEU A 92 -12.08 -3.14 -3.48
N GLY A 93 -11.31 -2.43 -4.31
CA GLY A 93 -11.25 -0.97 -4.29
C GLY A 93 -10.89 -0.44 -2.90
N ALA A 94 -11.64 0.57 -2.45
CA ALA A 94 -11.48 1.17 -1.12
C ALA A 94 -11.80 0.22 0.05
N ALA A 95 -12.44 -0.93 -0.19
CA ALA A 95 -12.65 -1.95 0.83
C ALA A 95 -11.42 -2.84 1.06
N ALA A 96 -10.41 -2.78 0.17
CA ALA A 96 -9.12 -3.40 0.42
C ALA A 96 -8.45 -2.74 1.63
N ASN A 97 -7.94 -3.55 2.55
CA ASN A 97 -7.06 -3.08 3.62
C ASN A 97 -5.91 -4.06 3.81
N CYS A 98 -4.77 -3.54 4.27
CA CYS A 98 -3.55 -4.34 4.44
C CYS A 98 -3.77 -5.53 5.40
N TRP A 99 -4.59 -5.34 6.43
CA TRP A 99 -4.80 -6.27 7.54
C TRP A 99 -5.63 -7.50 7.20
N LEU A 100 -6.28 -7.55 6.02
CA LEU A 100 -6.93 -8.77 5.52
C LEU A 100 -5.91 -9.88 5.23
N CYS A 101 -4.71 -9.49 4.80
CA CYS A 101 -3.68 -10.42 4.35
C CYS A 101 -2.40 -10.35 5.19
N HIS A 102 -2.15 -9.21 5.82
CA HIS A 102 -0.94 -8.95 6.59
C HIS A 102 -1.21 -8.86 8.08
N GLN A 103 -0.18 -9.17 8.84
CA GLN A 103 -0.10 -8.96 10.28
C GLN A 103 1.16 -8.17 10.60
N LEU A 104 1.09 -7.42 11.69
CA LEU A 104 2.20 -6.72 12.32
C LEU A 104 2.28 -7.19 13.76
N ASP A 105 3.43 -7.76 14.16
CA ASP A 105 3.63 -8.16 15.55
C ASP A 105 4.11 -7.00 16.43
N ALA A 106 4.17 -7.24 17.75
CA ALA A 106 4.62 -6.23 18.72
C ALA A 106 6.08 -5.78 18.53
N ASN A 107 6.89 -6.52 17.76
CA ASN A 107 8.27 -6.18 17.44
C ASN A 107 8.38 -5.39 16.13
N GLY A 108 7.26 -4.99 15.54
CA GLY A 108 7.20 -4.26 14.28
C GLY A 108 7.46 -5.14 13.05
N ASN A 109 7.33 -6.47 13.15
CA ASN A 109 7.51 -7.35 11.99
C ASN A 109 6.23 -7.42 11.16
N PHE A 110 6.27 -6.80 9.98
CA PHE A 110 5.20 -6.89 9.00
C PHE A 110 5.40 -8.10 8.09
N ARG A 111 4.37 -8.93 7.98
CA ARG A 111 4.40 -10.18 7.20
C ARG A 111 3.00 -10.62 6.79
N LEU A 112 2.93 -11.60 5.91
CA LEU A 112 1.67 -12.25 5.56
C LEU A 112 1.17 -13.12 6.73
N ILE A 113 -0.13 -13.13 6.95
CA ILE A 113 -0.79 -14.00 7.94
C ILE A 113 -0.52 -15.46 7.58
N GLY A 114 -0.20 -16.28 8.59
CA GLY A 114 0.13 -17.70 8.40
C GLY A 114 1.53 -18.00 7.87
N VAL A 115 2.40 -16.97 7.75
CA VAL A 115 3.80 -17.14 7.35
C VAL A 115 4.72 -16.78 8.52
N ASN A 116 5.53 -17.76 8.95
CA ASN A 116 6.55 -17.58 9.98
C ASN A 116 7.94 -17.82 9.36
N GLY A 117 8.95 -17.07 9.82
CA GLY A 117 10.34 -17.28 9.42
C GLY A 117 10.72 -16.83 8.00
N SER A 118 9.83 -16.11 7.31
CA SER A 118 10.18 -15.40 6.06
C SER A 118 10.95 -14.11 6.37
N LYS A 119 11.57 -13.49 5.37
CA LYS A 119 12.18 -12.16 5.50
C LYS A 119 11.11 -11.16 5.98
N GLU A 120 11.30 -10.62 7.18
CA GLU A 120 10.37 -9.69 7.82
C GLU A 120 10.72 -8.25 7.43
N ILE A 121 9.70 -7.41 7.23
CA ILE A 121 9.88 -5.99 6.97
C ILE A 121 9.54 -5.23 8.24
N LYS A 122 10.49 -4.45 8.76
CA LYS A 122 10.25 -3.60 9.93
C LYS A 122 9.46 -2.37 9.54
N THR A 123 8.38 -2.10 10.27
CA THR A 123 7.51 -0.94 10.04
C THR A 123 6.62 -0.66 11.27
N THR A 124 5.78 0.36 11.19
CA THR A 124 4.77 0.69 12.22
C THR A 124 3.36 0.68 11.61
N PRO A 125 2.28 0.59 12.43
CA PRO A 125 0.91 0.66 11.93
C PRO A 125 0.65 1.95 11.12
N GLU A 126 1.22 3.07 11.56
CA GLU A 126 1.03 4.38 10.92
C GLU A 126 1.64 4.41 9.52
N VAL A 127 2.82 3.82 9.34
CA VAL A 127 3.47 3.71 8.03
C VAL A 127 2.66 2.81 7.10
N VAL A 128 2.12 1.69 7.61
CA VAL A 128 1.24 0.81 6.81
C VAL A 128 -0.01 1.55 6.36
N ALA A 129 -0.68 2.28 7.27
CA ALA A 129 -1.89 3.04 6.95
C ALA A 129 -1.64 4.11 5.87
N LYS A 130 -0.48 4.79 5.91
CA LYS A 130 -0.10 5.77 4.88
C LYS A 130 0.01 5.16 3.48
N MET A 131 0.28 3.86 3.35
CA MET A 131 0.43 3.19 2.05
C MET A 131 -0.91 2.91 1.35
N GLU A 132 -2.01 2.78 2.08
CA GLU A 132 -3.32 2.40 1.54
C GLU A 132 -3.79 3.27 0.35
N PRO A 133 -3.79 4.62 0.44
CA PRO A 133 -4.21 5.46 -0.69
C PRO A 133 -3.29 5.31 -1.91
N TYR A 134 -1.99 5.08 -1.72
CA TYR A 134 -1.05 4.88 -2.83
C TYR A 134 -1.29 3.54 -3.54
N TYR A 135 -1.58 2.46 -2.81
CA TYR A 135 -1.95 1.19 -3.44
C TYR A 135 -3.27 1.28 -4.20
N LEU A 136 -4.24 2.01 -3.67
CA LEU A 136 -5.50 2.26 -4.37
C LEU A 136 -5.27 3.08 -5.65
N SER A 137 -4.49 4.16 -5.57
CA SER A 137 -4.13 4.98 -6.74
C SER A 137 -3.43 4.13 -7.80
N TRP A 138 -2.35 3.45 -7.40
CA TRP A 138 -1.54 2.59 -8.27
C TRP A 138 -2.35 1.47 -8.96
N ALA A 139 -3.46 1.03 -8.36
CA ALA A 139 -4.34 0.03 -8.97
C ALA A 139 -5.46 0.63 -9.83
N THR A 140 -5.90 1.88 -9.58
CA THR A 140 -7.21 2.38 -10.09
C THR A 140 -7.25 3.83 -10.59
N SER A 141 -6.33 4.71 -10.19
CA SER A 141 -6.37 6.15 -10.52
C SER A 141 -6.04 6.43 -11.98
N SER A 142 -6.16 7.66 -12.46
CA SER A 142 -5.62 8.06 -13.77
C SER A 142 -4.14 8.47 -13.74
N HIS A 143 -3.50 8.48 -12.57
CA HIS A 143 -2.15 9.00 -12.39
C HIS A 143 -1.07 8.09 -12.99
N LEU A 144 0.14 8.63 -13.07
CA LEU A 144 1.28 7.97 -13.69
C LEU A 144 1.72 6.72 -12.91
N ASP A 145 1.41 6.61 -11.63
CA ASP A 145 1.65 5.40 -10.83
C ASP A 145 0.87 4.20 -11.36
N ARG A 146 -0.40 4.34 -11.74
CA ARG A 146 -1.18 3.26 -12.37
C ARG A 146 -0.56 2.87 -13.70
N LYS A 147 -0.11 3.81 -14.52
CA LYS A 147 0.55 3.50 -15.79
C LYS A 147 1.78 2.61 -15.59
N HIS A 148 2.59 2.90 -14.59
CA HIS A 148 3.71 2.04 -14.19
C HIS A 148 3.23 0.72 -13.59
N GLY A 149 2.17 0.75 -12.78
CA GLY A 149 1.51 -0.44 -12.25
C GLY A 149 1.02 -1.38 -13.34
N GLU A 150 0.46 -0.90 -14.44
CA GLU A 150 0.06 -1.71 -15.60
C GLU A 150 1.26 -2.41 -16.26
N GLN A 151 2.46 -1.87 -16.11
CA GLN A 151 3.72 -2.42 -16.61
C GLN A 151 4.47 -3.27 -15.58
N SER A 152 3.79 -3.79 -14.55
CA SER A 152 4.39 -4.64 -13.50
C SER A 152 5.47 -3.96 -12.64
N VAL A 153 5.52 -2.62 -12.64
CA VAL A 153 6.43 -1.85 -11.79
C VAL A 153 5.82 -1.70 -10.40
N ILE A 154 6.56 -2.12 -9.37
CA ILE A 154 6.14 -2.04 -7.96
C ILE A 154 6.84 -0.88 -7.24
N CYS A 155 6.35 -0.53 -6.05
CA CYS A 155 6.87 0.60 -5.26
C CYS A 155 8.39 0.53 -5.07
N SER A 156 8.92 -0.64 -4.69
CA SER A 156 10.36 -0.83 -4.46
C SER A 156 11.18 -0.82 -5.75
N THR A 157 10.55 -0.93 -6.93
CA THR A 157 11.27 -0.75 -8.20
C THR A 157 11.76 0.67 -8.33
N CYS A 158 10.97 1.67 -7.91
CA CYS A 158 11.36 3.08 -7.93
C CYS A 158 12.01 3.53 -6.61
N HIS A 159 11.45 3.13 -5.47
CA HIS A 159 11.87 3.63 -4.16
C HIS A 159 12.90 2.77 -3.44
N GLU A 160 13.19 1.57 -3.95
CA GLU A 160 14.20 0.65 -3.37
C GLU A 160 13.86 0.10 -1.97
N THR A 161 12.69 0.47 -1.44
CA THR A 161 12.12 0.00 -0.18
C THR A 161 10.62 -0.28 -0.35
N ALA A 162 10.07 -1.13 0.53
CA ALA A 162 8.64 -1.43 0.58
C ALA A 162 7.81 -0.30 1.20
N PHE A 163 8.42 0.50 2.09
CA PHE A 163 7.80 1.61 2.79
C PHE A 163 8.58 2.89 2.51
N PRO A 164 8.28 3.58 1.39
CA PRO A 164 9.01 4.78 0.99
C PRO A 164 8.59 6.04 1.75
N GLU A 165 9.57 6.87 2.07
CA GLU A 165 9.34 8.23 2.58
C GLU A 165 9.97 9.31 1.68
N ALA A 166 11.00 8.94 0.91
CA ALA A 166 11.74 9.85 0.05
C ALA A 166 11.16 9.94 -1.36
N THR A 167 11.22 11.13 -1.95
CA THR A 167 10.93 11.37 -3.35
C THR A 167 11.96 10.68 -4.25
N VAL A 168 11.51 10.09 -5.35
CA VAL A 168 12.37 9.48 -6.37
C VAL A 168 13.12 10.56 -7.15
N LYS A 169 14.43 10.35 -7.34
CA LYS A 169 15.30 11.20 -8.16
C LYS A 169 15.29 10.79 -9.62
N LYS A 170 15.55 11.72 -10.53
CA LYS A 170 15.55 11.48 -12.00
C LYS A 170 16.45 10.33 -12.45
N GLU A 171 17.56 10.07 -11.75
CA GLU A 171 18.47 8.97 -12.09
C GLU A 171 17.75 7.62 -12.07
N LYS A 172 16.72 7.50 -11.22
CA LYS A 172 15.89 6.31 -11.18
C LYS A 172 14.99 6.18 -12.41
N CYS A 173 14.49 7.29 -12.94
CA CYS A 173 13.73 7.30 -14.18
C CYS A 173 14.62 6.86 -15.36
N PHE A 174 15.88 7.31 -15.36
CA PHE A 174 16.84 6.99 -16.42
C PHE A 174 17.19 5.51 -16.50
N THR A 175 17.02 4.72 -15.42
CA THR A 175 17.26 3.27 -15.48
C THR A 175 16.35 2.54 -16.46
N CYS A 176 15.22 3.15 -16.84
CA CYS A 176 14.28 2.57 -17.80
C CYS A 176 14.04 3.48 -19.01
N HIS A 177 14.02 4.80 -18.82
CA HIS A 177 13.70 5.76 -19.88
C HIS A 177 14.93 6.30 -20.63
N GLY A 178 16.14 6.08 -20.11
CA GLY A 178 17.37 6.67 -20.67
C GLY A 178 17.59 8.13 -20.28
N SER A 179 18.69 8.72 -20.75
CA SER A 179 19.05 10.11 -20.46
C SER A 179 18.13 11.12 -21.16
N TYR A 180 18.23 12.40 -20.80
CA TYR A 180 17.45 13.45 -21.45
C TYR A 180 17.69 13.54 -22.96
N GLU A 181 18.92 13.31 -23.41
CA GLU A 181 19.28 13.26 -24.83
C GLU A 181 18.55 12.12 -25.54
N GLN A 182 18.54 10.92 -24.94
CA GLN A 182 17.87 9.75 -25.51
C GLN A 182 16.35 9.91 -25.57
N ILE A 183 15.75 10.56 -24.57
CA ILE A 183 14.31 10.87 -24.57
C ILE A 183 14.00 11.94 -25.63
N ALA A 184 14.89 12.92 -25.82
CA ALA A 184 14.71 13.98 -26.81
C ALA A 184 14.71 13.45 -28.25
N GLU A 185 15.55 12.45 -28.55
CA GLU A 185 15.59 11.79 -29.86
C GLU A 185 14.29 11.04 -30.20
N GLN A 186 13.55 10.61 -29.18
CA GLN A 186 12.28 9.89 -29.35
C GLN A 186 11.07 10.83 -29.46
N ALA A 187 11.26 12.14 -29.24
CA ALA A 187 10.18 13.10 -29.26
C ALA A 187 9.65 13.33 -30.70
N PRO A 188 8.33 13.35 -30.91
CA PRO A 188 7.78 13.74 -32.21
C PRO A 188 8.24 15.15 -32.59
N ILE A 189 8.59 15.37 -33.86
CA ILE A 189 9.13 16.64 -34.39
C ILE A 189 8.25 17.87 -34.03
N HIS A 190 6.94 17.67 -33.85
CA HIS A 190 5.99 18.71 -33.46
C HIS A 190 6.15 19.23 -32.03
N PHE A 191 6.87 18.52 -31.16
CA PHE A 191 7.20 18.99 -29.80
C PHE A 191 8.49 19.83 -29.75
N SER A 192 9.27 19.92 -30.83
CA SER A 192 10.61 20.56 -30.81
C SER A 192 10.62 22.02 -30.35
N ALA A 193 9.55 22.79 -30.60
CA ALA A 193 9.45 24.19 -30.17
C ALA A 193 9.21 24.37 -28.66
N ILE A 194 8.62 23.37 -27.98
CA ILE A 194 8.19 23.45 -26.56
C ILE A 194 8.81 22.31 -25.75
N TYR A 195 9.74 21.55 -26.33
CA TYR A 195 10.31 20.36 -25.70
C TYR A 195 11.00 20.76 -24.37
N PRO A 196 10.39 20.44 -23.21
CA PRO A 196 10.82 21.04 -21.95
C PRO A 196 12.19 20.51 -21.55
N HIS A 197 12.43 19.21 -21.79
CA HIS A 197 13.63 18.52 -21.32
C HIS A 197 14.94 19.00 -21.97
N PHE A 198 14.89 19.73 -23.09
CA PHE A 198 16.07 20.34 -23.70
C PHE A 198 16.29 21.80 -23.27
N GLN A 199 15.20 22.53 -23.01
CA GLN A 199 15.25 23.97 -22.75
C GLN A 199 15.38 24.33 -21.26
N THR A 200 14.90 23.49 -20.34
CA THR A 200 14.88 23.81 -18.90
C THR A 200 16.12 23.36 -18.12
N GLY A 201 17.11 22.75 -18.78
CA GLY A 201 18.27 22.16 -18.10
C GLY A 201 17.87 20.95 -17.21
N PRO A 202 18.72 20.53 -16.26
CA PRO A 202 18.61 19.26 -15.53
C PRO A 202 17.53 19.28 -14.43
N VAL A 203 16.30 19.61 -14.79
CA VAL A 203 15.11 19.54 -13.93
C VAL A 203 14.87 18.09 -13.49
N GLU A 204 14.24 17.89 -12.33
CA GLU A 204 13.79 16.55 -11.91
C GLU A 204 12.52 16.18 -12.68
N CYS A 205 12.41 14.94 -13.17
CA CYS A 205 11.25 14.48 -13.94
C CYS A 205 9.94 14.72 -13.18
N ASN A 206 9.98 14.53 -11.85
CA ASN A 206 8.85 14.71 -10.93
C ASN A 206 8.42 16.17 -10.70
N ALA A 207 9.13 17.15 -11.28
CA ALA A 207 8.67 18.53 -11.28
C ALA A 207 7.37 18.67 -12.07
N CYS A 208 7.26 17.95 -13.20
CA CYS A 208 6.09 17.93 -14.08
C CYS A 208 5.35 16.58 -14.00
N HIS A 209 6.07 15.46 -14.09
CA HIS A 209 5.51 14.11 -14.14
C HIS A 209 5.25 13.56 -12.75
N LYS A 210 4.02 13.71 -12.27
CA LYS A 210 3.64 13.30 -10.91
C LYS A 210 3.18 11.85 -10.92
N ALA A 211 3.93 10.99 -10.22
CA ALA A 211 3.58 9.57 -10.10
C ALA A 211 2.26 9.39 -9.34
N HIS A 212 2.14 9.96 -8.14
CA HIS A 212 1.07 9.65 -7.19
C HIS A 212 -0.01 10.74 -7.09
N GLU A 213 -0.07 11.63 -8.08
CA GLU A 213 -1.04 12.72 -8.16
C GLU A 213 -1.14 13.20 -9.62
N GLN A 214 -1.97 14.19 -9.89
CA GLN A 214 -2.12 14.74 -11.24
C GLN A 214 -0.83 15.43 -11.71
N SER A 215 -0.30 15.04 -12.86
CA SER A 215 0.84 15.70 -13.50
C SER A 215 0.53 17.16 -13.85
N VAL A 216 1.56 17.99 -13.80
CA VAL A 216 1.46 19.44 -13.97
C VAL A 216 2.40 19.94 -15.05
N LEU A 217 1.95 20.94 -15.81
CA LEU A 217 2.82 21.68 -16.73
C LEU A 217 3.35 22.92 -16.02
N VAL A 218 4.54 22.82 -15.40
CA VAL A 218 5.12 23.93 -14.60
C VAL A 218 5.29 25.22 -15.41
N CYS A 219 5.46 25.12 -16.73
CA CYS A 219 5.56 26.27 -17.62
C CYS A 219 4.29 27.14 -17.59
N ASN A 220 3.12 26.54 -17.34
CA ASN A 220 1.84 27.26 -17.26
C ASN A 220 1.69 28.13 -16.00
N GLN A 221 2.71 28.17 -15.14
CA GLN A 221 2.78 29.18 -14.08
C GLN A 221 3.01 30.59 -14.66
N CYS A 222 3.67 30.68 -15.81
CA CYS A 222 3.98 31.95 -16.50
C CYS A 222 3.47 31.99 -17.95
N HIS A 223 3.32 30.83 -18.58
CA HIS A 223 2.83 30.67 -19.95
C HIS A 223 1.41 30.12 -19.96
N ASN A 224 0.83 29.99 -21.15
CA ASN A 224 -0.47 29.34 -21.33
C ASN A 224 -0.40 28.38 -22.52
N PHE A 225 -0.13 27.12 -22.21
CA PHE A 225 -0.13 26.02 -23.17
C PHE A 225 -1.30 25.08 -22.90
N ASP A 226 -1.87 24.53 -23.97
CA ASP A 226 -2.91 23.51 -23.91
C ASP A 226 -2.30 22.12 -24.18
N TYR A 227 -1.51 21.63 -23.21
CA TYR A 227 -0.90 20.30 -23.25
C TYR A 227 -1.08 19.57 -21.93
N GLU A 228 -1.36 18.27 -22.05
CA GLU A 228 -1.39 17.36 -20.90
C GLU A 228 -0.02 16.72 -20.71
N VAL A 229 0.46 16.77 -19.47
CA VAL A 229 1.65 16.03 -19.05
C VAL A 229 1.18 14.63 -18.61
N PRO A 230 1.78 13.54 -19.15
CA PRO A 230 1.49 12.17 -18.73
C PRO A 230 1.64 11.93 -17.23
#